data_AF-A0A9D6XYN8-F1
#
_entry.id   AF-A0A9D6XYN8-F1
#
_cell.length_a   1.000
_cell.length_b   1.000
_cell.length_c   1.000
_cell.angle_alpha   90.00
_cell.angle_beta   90.00
_cell.angle_gamma   90.00
#
_symmetry.space_group_name_H-M   'P 1'
#
loop_
_entity.id
_entity.type
_entity.pdbx_description
1 polymer ?
#
loop_
_entity_poly.entity_id
_entity_poly.type
_entity_poly.pdbx_seq_one_letter_code
_entity_poly.pdbx_strand_id
1 'polypeptide(L)'
;MKRSVLSPLIILGVVLGVIAVFLGGWWLLNNLIAPNLPTGTRTLYQEATITRTMGQPVVYVGAERCRQCHQSVGEEWLHSSHRTVTCEDCHGQGIAHVSKGTPMLVNTSIDLCLTCHARQAAKPASFPQVGFQEHSGGRPCLECHNPMNPGIVGPPRIPHIITEGTDCQTCHGSGGLKPVPADHEQRSNNTCLQCHGQGG
;
A
#
# COMPACT_ATOMS: atom_id res chain seq x y z
N MET A 1 55.00 30.18 26.42
CA MET A 1 54.26 30.08 25.15
C MET A 1 53.11 31.09 25.16
N LYS A 2 53.28 32.30 24.60
CA LYS A 2 52.19 33.30 24.53
C LYS A 2 51.26 32.92 23.37
N ARG A 3 50.06 32.42 23.67
CA ARG A 3 49.00 32.24 22.67
C ARG A 3 48.50 33.62 22.28
N SER A 4 48.80 34.08 21.08
CA SER A 4 48.28 35.33 20.52
C SER A 4 46.79 35.15 20.23
N VAL A 5 45.95 35.60 21.15
CA VAL A 5 44.49 35.62 20.94
C VAL A 5 44.18 36.84 20.08
N LEU A 6 43.53 36.62 18.93
CA LEU A 6 43.08 37.70 18.04
C LEU A 6 42.12 38.64 18.80
N SER A 7 42.28 39.95 18.59
CA SER A 7 41.41 40.96 19.22
C SER A 7 39.94 40.69 18.86
N PRO A 8 39.00 40.82 19.82
CA PRO A 8 37.56 40.67 19.57
C PRO A 8 37.05 41.51 18.39
N LEU A 9 37.66 42.69 18.16
CA LEU A 9 37.34 43.58 17.06
C LEU A 9 37.74 43.01 15.69
N ILE A 10 38.84 42.25 15.63
CA ILE A 10 39.29 41.59 14.40
C ILE A 10 38.36 40.42 14.08
N ILE A 11 37.94 39.65 15.10
CA ILE A 11 36.99 38.54 14.93
C ILE A 11 35.64 39.06 14.44
N LEU A 12 35.13 40.15 15.03
CA LEU A 12 33.88 40.78 14.61
C LEU A 12 33.96 41.29 13.17
N GLY A 13 35.07 41.94 12.78
CA GLY A 13 35.30 42.39 11.42
C GLY A 13 35.30 41.25 10.39
N VAL A 14 35.92 40.12 10.72
CA VAL A 14 35.92 38.93 9.86
C VAL A 14 34.52 38.34 9.75
N VAL A 15 33.77 38.22 10.85
CA VAL A 15 32.40 37.69 10.84
C VAL A 15 31.46 38.56 10.01
N LEU A 16 31.51 39.89 10.18
CA LEU A 16 30.69 40.81 9.39
C LEU A 16 31.07 40.78 7.90
N GLY A 17 32.36 40.67 7.58
CA GLY A 17 32.82 40.50 6.20
C GLY A 17 32.29 39.22 5.56
N VAL A 18 32.32 38.10 6.28
CA VAL A 18 31.78 36.82 5.81
C VAL A 18 30.26 36.90 5.59
N ILE A 19 29.52 37.49 6.53
CA ILE A 19 28.07 37.69 6.39
C ILE A 19 27.75 38.55 5.16
N ALA A 20 28.48 39.65 4.95
CA ALA A 20 28.29 40.52 3.80
C ALA A 20 28.53 39.79 2.47
N VAL A 21 29.53 38.90 2.40
CA VAL A 21 29.77 38.06 1.22
C VAL A 21 28.63 37.08 0.97
N PHE A 22 28.11 36.42 2.01
CA PHE A 22 26.97 35.50 1.87
C PHE A 22 25.69 36.22 1.47
N LEU A 23 25.40 37.38 2.07
CA LEU A 23 24.22 38.18 1.73
C LEU A 23 24.33 38.78 0.32
N GLY A 24 25.51 39.28 -0.06
CA GLY A 24 25.77 39.79 -1.41
C GLY A 24 25.69 38.69 -2.46
N GLY A 25 26.24 37.50 -2.18
CA GLY A 25 26.14 36.32 -3.03
C GLY A 25 24.70 35.83 -3.19
N TRP A 26 23.94 35.77 -2.09
CA TRP A 26 22.51 35.41 -2.12
C TRP A 26 21.69 36.41 -2.94
N TRP A 27 21.96 37.70 -2.79
CA TRP A 27 21.28 38.76 -3.54
C TRP A 27 21.60 38.67 -5.04
N LEU A 28 22.89 38.52 -5.41
CA LEU A 28 23.34 38.32 -6.79
C LEU A 28 22.69 37.07 -7.42
N LEU A 29 22.72 35.95 -6.71
CA LEU A 29 22.14 34.69 -7.17
C LEU A 29 20.63 34.83 -7.41
N ASN A 30 19.88 35.45 -6.51
CA ASN A 30 18.42 35.53 -6.64
C ASN A 30 17.90 36.65 -7.54
N ASN A 31 18.62 37.77 -7.67
CA ASN A 31 18.12 38.93 -8.43
C ASN A 31 18.76 39.08 -9.81
N LEU A 32 19.96 38.54 -10.03
CA LEU A 32 20.68 38.70 -11.29
C LEU A 32 20.90 37.38 -12.03
N ILE A 33 21.12 36.27 -11.31
CA ILE A 33 21.41 34.97 -11.96
C ILE A 33 20.12 34.14 -12.14
N ALA A 34 19.37 33.86 -11.06
CA ALA A 34 18.17 33.03 -11.07
C ALA A 34 17.04 33.53 -12.00
N PRO A 35 16.76 34.84 -12.12
CA PRO A 35 15.71 35.33 -13.02
C PRO A 35 16.11 35.28 -14.50
N ASN A 36 17.43 35.31 -14.77
CA ASN A 36 18.00 35.29 -16.13
C ASN A 36 18.51 33.90 -16.54
N LEU A 37 18.48 32.93 -15.62
CA LEU A 37 18.67 31.53 -15.96
C LEU A 37 17.54 31.12 -16.90
N PRO A 38 17.84 30.42 -18.01
CA PRO A 38 16.80 29.97 -18.92
C PRO A 38 15.75 29.17 -18.16
N THR A 39 14.54 29.72 -18.06
CA THR A 39 13.31 29.02 -17.64
C THR A 39 13.14 27.68 -18.38
N GLY A 40 13.80 27.54 -19.53
CA GLY A 40 13.95 26.35 -20.35
C GLY A 40 14.44 25.08 -19.64
N THR A 41 15.21 25.14 -18.54
CA THR A 41 15.66 23.88 -17.91
C THR A 41 14.53 23.11 -17.22
N ARG A 42 13.51 23.80 -16.68
CA ARG A 42 12.32 23.16 -16.12
C ARG A 42 11.35 22.72 -17.22
N THR A 43 11.19 23.51 -18.28
CA THR A 43 10.26 23.19 -19.38
C THR A 43 10.82 22.12 -20.32
N LEU A 44 12.11 22.12 -20.66
CA LEU A 44 12.72 21.09 -21.51
C LEU A 44 12.69 19.71 -20.84
N TYR A 45 12.92 19.64 -19.52
CA TYR A 45 12.79 18.38 -18.79
C TYR A 45 11.33 17.91 -18.73
N GLN A 46 10.37 18.82 -18.54
CA GLN A 46 8.94 18.50 -18.56
C GLN A 46 8.47 18.07 -19.95
N GLU A 47 8.82 18.80 -21.01
CA GLU A 47 8.46 18.51 -22.40
C GLU A 47 9.11 17.22 -22.90
N ALA A 48 10.39 16.98 -22.57
CA ALA A 48 11.06 15.73 -22.91
C ALA A 48 10.44 14.54 -22.16
N THR A 49 10.08 14.72 -20.88
CA THR A 49 9.37 13.72 -20.10
C THR A 49 7.99 13.44 -20.70
N ILE A 50 7.20 14.47 -21.02
CA ILE A 50 5.87 14.33 -21.63
C ILE A 50 5.98 13.59 -22.96
N THR A 51 6.89 14.02 -23.85
CA THR A 51 7.10 13.39 -25.16
C THR A 51 7.50 11.93 -25.00
N ARG A 52 8.40 11.63 -24.05
CA ARG A 52 8.82 10.26 -23.76
C ARG A 52 7.65 9.41 -23.24
N THR A 53 6.90 9.90 -22.26
CA THR A 53 5.78 9.17 -21.65
C THR A 53 4.63 8.95 -22.64
N MET A 54 4.28 9.97 -23.43
CA MET A 54 3.27 9.86 -24.48
C MET A 54 3.68 8.91 -25.61
N GLY A 55 4.99 8.74 -25.84
CA GLY A 55 5.51 7.77 -26.81
C GLY A 55 5.48 6.31 -26.33
N GLN A 56 5.19 6.05 -25.05
CA GLN A 56 5.10 4.67 -24.54
C GLN A 56 3.74 4.05 -24.86
N PRO A 57 3.69 2.74 -25.18
CA PRO A 57 2.42 2.06 -25.42
C PRO A 57 1.58 2.01 -24.14
N VAL A 58 0.27 2.21 -24.27
CA VAL A 58 -0.68 2.01 -23.17
C VAL A 58 -0.80 0.50 -22.91
N VAL A 59 -0.32 0.08 -21.75
CA VAL A 59 -0.29 -1.33 -21.31
C VAL A 59 -1.34 -1.67 -20.25
N TYR A 60 -2.04 -0.65 -19.76
CA TYR A 60 -3.15 -0.77 -18.83
C TYR A 60 -4.47 -0.84 -19.59
N VAL A 61 -5.41 -1.64 -19.09
CA VAL A 61 -6.68 -1.95 -19.76
C VAL A 61 -7.86 -1.34 -19.01
N GLY A 62 -7.76 -1.19 -17.69
CA GLY A 62 -8.80 -0.63 -16.82
C GLY A 62 -9.83 -1.66 -16.37
N ALA A 63 -10.36 -1.45 -15.15
CA ALA A 63 -11.25 -2.38 -14.46
C ALA A 63 -12.53 -2.72 -15.26
N GLU A 64 -13.09 -1.77 -16.00
CA GLU A 64 -14.31 -2.00 -16.79
C GLU A 64 -14.13 -3.10 -17.84
N ARG A 65 -12.97 -3.13 -18.52
CA ARG A 65 -12.69 -4.18 -19.50
C ARG A 65 -12.46 -5.53 -18.83
N CYS A 66 -11.87 -5.56 -17.63
CA CYS A 66 -11.71 -6.79 -16.84
C CYS A 66 -13.07 -7.40 -16.47
N ARG A 67 -14.03 -6.56 -16.04
CA ARG A 67 -15.37 -6.97 -15.58
C ARG A 67 -16.22 -7.63 -16.67
N GLN A 68 -15.95 -7.38 -17.94
CA GLN A 68 -16.70 -7.99 -19.05
C GLN A 68 -16.52 -9.52 -19.11
N CYS A 69 -15.34 -10.02 -18.71
CA CYS A 69 -15.04 -11.46 -18.64
C CYS A 69 -15.01 -11.99 -17.20
N HIS A 70 -14.58 -11.19 -16.22
CA HIS A 70 -14.53 -11.55 -14.79
C HIS A 70 -15.71 -10.96 -14.01
N GLN A 71 -16.93 -11.28 -14.44
CA GLN A 71 -18.15 -10.62 -13.96
C GLN A 71 -18.39 -10.83 -12.46
N SER A 72 -18.31 -12.07 -11.96
CA SER A 72 -18.55 -12.38 -10.55
C SER A 72 -17.58 -11.65 -9.61
N VAL A 73 -16.29 -11.69 -9.96
CA VAL A 73 -15.22 -10.98 -9.23
C VAL A 73 -15.43 -9.47 -9.32
N GLY A 74 -15.80 -8.99 -10.50
CA GLY A 74 -16.10 -7.59 -10.76
C GLY A 74 -17.23 -7.03 -9.90
N GLU A 75 -18.31 -7.79 -9.76
CA GLU A 75 -19.46 -7.41 -8.93
C GLU A 75 -19.14 -7.45 -7.44
N GLU A 76 -18.36 -8.43 -6.98
CA GLU A 76 -17.88 -8.44 -5.59
C GLU A 76 -16.99 -7.23 -5.29
N TRP A 77 -16.04 -6.92 -6.18
CA TRP A 77 -15.15 -5.77 -6.07
C TRP A 77 -15.90 -4.44 -6.05
N LEU A 78 -16.91 -4.26 -6.92
CA LEU A 78 -17.70 -3.02 -7.00
C LEU A 78 -18.39 -2.65 -5.68
N HIS A 79 -18.81 -3.66 -4.92
CA HIS A 79 -19.54 -3.48 -3.66
C HIS A 79 -18.62 -3.48 -2.44
N SER A 80 -17.31 -3.48 -2.63
CA SER A 80 -16.36 -3.55 -1.53
C SER A 80 -15.67 -2.22 -1.23
N SER A 81 -14.90 -2.23 -0.14
CA SER A 81 -14.03 -1.12 0.24
C SER A 81 -12.85 -0.92 -0.73
N HIS A 82 -12.53 -1.90 -1.58
CA HIS A 82 -11.47 -1.82 -2.57
C HIS A 82 -11.96 -1.38 -3.97
N ARG A 83 -13.24 -1.03 -4.15
CA ARG A 83 -13.80 -0.60 -5.45
C ARG A 83 -13.11 0.62 -6.10
N THR A 84 -12.27 1.34 -5.36
CA THR A 84 -11.49 2.48 -5.88
C THR A 84 -10.04 2.14 -6.18
N VAL A 85 -9.61 0.91 -5.87
CA VAL A 85 -8.31 0.34 -6.24
C VAL A 85 -8.54 -0.50 -7.49
N THR A 86 -7.86 -0.17 -8.59
CA THR A 86 -8.09 -0.85 -9.87
C THR A 86 -7.47 -2.24 -9.87
N CYS A 87 -7.97 -3.14 -10.71
CA CYS A 87 -7.48 -4.53 -10.79
C CYS A 87 -5.96 -4.59 -11.02
N GLU A 88 -5.45 -3.66 -11.84
CA GLU A 88 -4.07 -3.62 -12.29
C GLU A 88 -3.10 -3.06 -11.24
N ASP A 89 -3.60 -2.42 -10.18
CA ASP A 89 -2.79 -1.99 -9.03
C ASP A 89 -2.25 -3.20 -8.24
N CYS A 90 -2.96 -4.34 -8.30
CA CYS A 90 -2.56 -5.59 -7.65
C CYS A 90 -2.07 -6.66 -8.65
N HIS A 91 -2.73 -6.77 -9.82
CA HIS A 91 -2.44 -7.81 -10.81
C HIS A 91 -1.42 -7.39 -11.89
N GLY A 92 -1.03 -6.11 -11.91
CA GLY A 92 -0.14 -5.57 -12.94
C GLY A 92 -0.83 -5.35 -14.28
N GLN A 93 -0.03 -5.15 -15.32
CA GLN A 93 -0.46 -4.74 -16.66
C GLN A 93 -1.32 -5.81 -17.35
N GLY A 94 -2.56 -5.48 -17.71
CA GLY A 94 -3.52 -6.42 -18.30
C GLY A 94 -3.39 -6.66 -19.80
N ILE A 95 -2.63 -5.85 -20.54
CA ILE A 95 -2.70 -5.86 -22.02
C ILE A 95 -2.33 -7.20 -22.66
N ALA A 96 -1.33 -7.90 -22.10
CA ALA A 96 -0.91 -9.22 -22.59
C ALA A 96 -2.00 -10.27 -22.38
N HIS A 97 -2.66 -10.23 -21.22
CA HIS A 97 -3.77 -11.11 -20.90
C HIS A 97 -4.96 -10.89 -21.84
N VAL A 98 -5.39 -9.64 -22.00
CA VAL A 98 -6.55 -9.31 -22.85
C VAL A 98 -6.28 -9.59 -24.33
N SER A 99 -5.03 -9.44 -24.79
CA SER A 99 -4.69 -9.60 -26.21
C SER A 99 -4.30 -11.02 -26.61
N LYS A 100 -3.67 -11.78 -25.69
CA LYS A 100 -3.05 -13.09 -26.01
C LYS A 100 -3.52 -14.22 -25.10
N GLY A 101 -4.38 -13.94 -24.11
CA GLY A 101 -4.85 -14.94 -23.15
C GLY A 101 -3.77 -15.41 -22.17
N THR A 102 -2.65 -14.70 -22.04
CA THR A 102 -1.60 -15.06 -21.09
C THR A 102 -2.13 -14.94 -19.65
N PRO A 103 -1.86 -15.89 -18.75
CA PRO A 103 -2.21 -15.73 -17.34
C PRO A 103 -1.57 -14.47 -16.75
N MET A 104 -2.31 -13.74 -15.93
CA MET A 104 -1.76 -12.63 -15.16
C MET A 104 -1.06 -13.17 -13.91
N LEU A 105 0.03 -12.51 -13.52
CA LEU A 105 0.67 -12.80 -12.24
C LEU A 105 -0.21 -12.26 -11.11
N VAL A 106 -0.57 -13.12 -10.16
CA VAL A 106 -1.23 -12.70 -8.92
C VAL A 106 -0.18 -12.58 -7.85
N ASN A 107 0.12 -11.36 -7.42
CA ASN A 107 1.00 -11.14 -6.28
C ASN A 107 0.16 -11.21 -4.99
N THR A 108 0.43 -12.24 -4.18
CA THR A 108 -0.25 -12.51 -2.91
C THR A 108 0.63 -12.19 -1.70
N SER A 109 1.74 -11.48 -1.91
CA SER A 109 2.68 -11.17 -0.84
C SER A 109 2.09 -10.19 0.17
N ILE A 110 2.57 -10.31 1.41
CA ILE A 110 2.25 -9.35 2.48
C ILE A 110 2.70 -7.93 2.09
N ASP A 111 3.85 -7.81 1.43
CA ASP A 111 4.43 -6.52 1.01
C ASP A 111 3.51 -5.74 0.05
N LEU A 112 2.80 -6.45 -0.84
CA LEU A 112 1.84 -5.81 -1.72
C LEU A 112 0.74 -5.11 -0.90
N CYS A 113 0.16 -5.82 0.07
CA CYS A 113 -0.88 -5.27 0.94
C CYS A 113 -0.33 -4.09 1.78
N LEU A 114 0.89 -4.23 2.30
CA LEU A 114 1.52 -3.23 3.17
C LEU A 114 1.97 -1.97 2.43
N THR A 115 2.08 -2.00 1.10
CA THR A 115 2.29 -0.79 0.28
C THR A 115 1.25 0.28 0.63
N CYS A 116 0.00 -0.15 0.82
CA CYS A 116 -1.10 0.72 1.21
C CYS A 116 -1.45 0.62 2.70
N HIS A 117 -1.47 -0.57 3.29
CA HIS A 117 -2.00 -0.76 4.64
C HIS A 117 -0.96 -0.66 5.78
N ALA A 118 0.32 -0.44 5.49
CA ALA A 118 1.30 -0.17 6.54
C ALA A 118 0.98 1.15 7.28
N ARG A 119 1.27 1.16 8.60
CA ARG A 119 1.19 2.37 9.43
C ARG A 119 2.13 3.46 8.89
N GLN A 120 1.57 4.62 8.57
CA GLN A 120 2.29 5.79 8.09
C GLN A 120 1.65 7.05 8.69
N ALA A 121 2.46 7.88 9.35
CA ALA A 121 1.98 9.10 10.01
C ALA A 121 1.30 10.10 9.04
N ALA A 122 1.66 10.05 7.76
CA ALA A 122 1.09 10.90 6.72
C ALA A 122 -0.31 10.46 6.26
N LYS A 123 -0.77 9.26 6.62
CA LYS A 123 -2.09 8.75 6.23
C LYS A 123 -3.14 9.11 7.28
N PRO A 124 -4.37 9.47 6.87
CA PRO A 124 -5.46 9.75 7.80
C PRO A 124 -5.73 8.57 8.74
N ALA A 125 -6.12 8.87 9.98
CA ALA A 125 -6.50 7.85 10.96
C ALA A 125 -7.71 7.00 10.51
N SER A 126 -8.55 7.54 9.62
CA SER A 126 -9.70 6.84 9.03
C SER A 126 -9.31 5.84 7.94
N PHE A 127 -8.10 5.90 7.39
CA PHE A 127 -7.64 4.91 6.44
C PHE A 127 -7.21 3.63 7.20
N PRO A 128 -7.65 2.42 6.78
CA PRO A 128 -7.26 1.18 7.46
C PRO A 128 -5.74 0.98 7.40
N GLN A 129 -5.09 1.09 8.55
CA GLN A 129 -3.63 0.92 8.69
C GLN A 129 -3.34 -0.11 9.78
N VAL A 130 -2.43 -1.03 9.49
CA VAL A 130 -2.08 -2.15 10.39
C VAL A 130 -0.58 -2.23 10.58
N GLY A 131 -0.18 -2.59 11.80
CA GLY A 131 1.14 -3.17 12.06
C GLY A 131 1.00 -4.66 11.85
N PHE A 132 1.75 -5.24 10.91
CA PHE A 132 1.56 -6.61 10.46
C PHE A 132 1.68 -7.62 11.60
N GLN A 133 2.75 -7.50 12.40
CA GLN A 133 3.01 -8.42 13.50
C GLN A 133 1.96 -8.32 14.60
N GLU A 134 1.52 -7.11 14.95
CA GLU A 134 0.52 -6.89 16.00
C GLU A 134 -0.89 -7.30 15.57
N HIS A 135 -1.17 -7.23 14.27
CA HIS A 135 -2.49 -7.53 13.72
C HIS A 135 -2.68 -9.02 13.43
N SER A 136 -1.76 -9.65 12.69
CA SER A 136 -1.90 -11.05 12.23
C SER A 136 -0.93 -12.03 12.89
N GLY A 137 -0.06 -11.56 13.79
CA GLY A 137 0.98 -12.39 14.40
C GLY A 137 2.02 -12.90 13.38
N GLY A 138 2.10 -12.30 12.19
CA GLY A 138 2.95 -12.75 11.10
C GLY A 138 2.26 -13.63 10.05
N ARG A 139 0.95 -13.88 10.18
CA ARG A 139 0.19 -14.68 9.22
C ARG A 139 -0.14 -13.89 7.94
N PRO A 140 -0.14 -14.52 6.76
CA PRO A 140 -0.55 -13.89 5.51
C PRO A 140 -1.95 -13.26 5.57
N CYS A 141 -2.10 -12.08 4.97
CA CYS A 141 -3.37 -11.33 4.98
C CYS A 141 -4.53 -12.15 4.38
N LEU A 142 -4.23 -12.95 3.34
CA LEU A 142 -5.21 -13.69 2.57
C LEU A 142 -5.82 -14.90 3.31
N GLU A 143 -5.26 -15.28 4.46
CA GLU A 143 -5.88 -16.32 5.29
C GLU A 143 -7.20 -15.84 5.93
N CYS A 144 -7.35 -14.52 6.08
CA CYS A 144 -8.52 -13.89 6.70
C CYS A 144 -9.24 -12.89 5.78
N HIS A 145 -8.52 -12.20 4.89
CA HIS A 145 -9.08 -11.17 4.01
C HIS A 145 -9.18 -11.64 2.57
N ASN A 146 -10.34 -11.42 1.93
CA ASN A 146 -10.48 -11.50 0.48
C ASN A 146 -10.10 -10.14 -0.15
N PRO A 147 -9.08 -10.01 -1.00
CA PRO A 147 -8.71 -8.73 -1.60
C PRO A 147 -9.81 -8.08 -2.45
N MET A 148 -10.72 -8.87 -3.00
CA MET A 148 -11.87 -8.38 -3.79
C MET A 148 -12.97 -7.84 -2.88
N ASN A 149 -13.07 -8.37 -1.65
CA ASN A 149 -13.92 -7.85 -0.60
C ASN A 149 -13.20 -7.92 0.75
N PRO A 150 -12.35 -6.93 1.07
CA PRO A 150 -11.41 -7.01 2.19
C PRO A 150 -12.09 -6.91 3.56
N GLY A 151 -13.39 -6.60 3.61
CA GLY A 151 -14.13 -6.72 4.84
C GLY A 151 -14.11 -8.18 5.30
N ILE A 152 -13.73 -8.43 6.54
CA ILE A 152 -14.03 -9.72 7.15
C ILE A 152 -15.53 -9.73 7.38
N VAL A 153 -16.28 -10.38 6.49
CA VAL A 153 -17.62 -10.83 6.84
C VAL A 153 -17.38 -11.85 7.95
N GLY A 154 -17.54 -11.41 9.19
CA GLY A 154 -17.26 -12.21 10.36
C GLY A 154 -17.99 -13.55 10.22
N PRO A 155 -17.32 -14.68 10.49
CA PRO A 155 -17.99 -15.95 10.36
C PRO A 155 -19.19 -16.00 11.33
N PRO A 156 -20.19 -16.83 11.05
CA PRO A 156 -21.34 -16.94 11.94
C PRO A 156 -20.87 -17.26 13.36
N ARG A 157 -21.48 -16.60 14.35
CA ARG A 157 -21.27 -16.94 15.75
C ARG A 157 -21.67 -18.39 15.99
N ILE A 158 -20.97 -19.08 16.88
CA ILE A 158 -21.26 -20.47 17.20
C ILE A 158 -22.62 -20.49 17.93
N PRO A 159 -23.67 -21.11 17.37
CA PRO A 159 -25.03 -21.02 17.92
C PRO A 159 -25.23 -21.93 19.14
N HIS A 160 -24.17 -22.55 19.65
CA HIS A 160 -24.19 -23.50 20.75
C HIS A 160 -22.99 -23.27 21.66
N ILE A 161 -23.14 -23.71 22.90
CA ILE A 161 -22.09 -23.68 23.89
C ILE A 161 -21.00 -24.68 23.46
N ILE A 162 -19.74 -24.29 23.67
CA ILE A 162 -18.58 -25.18 23.54
C ILE A 162 -17.87 -25.22 24.89
N THR A 163 -17.41 -26.39 25.30
CA THR A 163 -16.60 -26.56 26.51
C THR A 163 -15.13 -26.49 26.16
N GLU A 164 -14.27 -26.28 27.16
CA GLU A 164 -12.82 -26.36 26.98
C GLU A 164 -12.43 -27.72 26.39
N GLY A 165 -11.55 -27.72 25.38
CA GLY A 165 -11.11 -28.93 24.70
C GLY A 165 -12.07 -29.51 23.64
N THR A 166 -13.15 -28.80 23.29
CA THR A 166 -14.05 -29.25 22.21
C THR A 166 -13.31 -29.37 20.88
N ASP A 167 -13.40 -30.55 20.24
CA ASP A 167 -12.94 -30.75 18.87
C ASP A 167 -14.06 -30.41 17.87
N CYS A 168 -13.95 -29.24 17.23
CA CYS A 168 -14.90 -28.75 16.25
C CYS A 168 -15.02 -29.70 15.05
N GLN A 169 -13.94 -30.38 14.66
CA GLN A 169 -13.92 -31.24 13.47
C GLN A 169 -14.74 -32.53 13.66
N THR A 170 -15.02 -32.94 14.91
CA THR A 170 -15.91 -34.08 15.17
C THR A 170 -17.31 -33.86 14.59
N CYS A 171 -17.82 -32.63 14.57
CA CYS A 171 -19.13 -32.30 13.99
C CYS A 171 -19.05 -31.49 12.69
N HIS A 172 -17.95 -30.76 12.46
CA HIS A 172 -17.76 -29.88 11.32
C HIS A 172 -16.72 -30.38 10.29
N GLY A 173 -16.07 -31.54 10.51
CA GLY A 173 -15.14 -32.13 9.56
C GLY A 173 -15.81 -32.69 8.30
N SER A 174 -15.01 -33.22 7.37
CA SER A 174 -15.51 -33.83 6.12
C SER A 174 -16.44 -35.00 6.43
N GLY A 175 -17.74 -34.85 6.11
CA GLY A 175 -18.79 -35.82 6.44
C GLY A 175 -19.43 -35.67 7.83
N GLY A 176 -19.07 -34.63 8.58
CA GLY A 176 -19.70 -34.28 9.86
C GLY A 176 -21.14 -33.77 9.72
N LEU A 177 -21.79 -33.53 10.86
CA LEU A 177 -23.20 -33.08 10.94
C LEU A 177 -23.46 -31.76 10.19
N LYS A 178 -22.51 -30.82 10.27
CA LYS A 178 -22.56 -29.57 9.51
C LYS A 178 -21.15 -29.25 9.00
N PRO A 179 -20.72 -29.83 7.87
CA PRO A 179 -19.36 -29.67 7.39
C PRO A 179 -18.97 -28.20 7.23
N VAL A 180 -17.70 -27.88 7.48
CA VAL A 180 -17.15 -26.56 7.19
C VAL A 180 -17.31 -26.22 5.70
N PRO A 181 -17.43 -24.93 5.33
CA PRO A 181 -17.33 -24.50 3.95
C PRO A 181 -16.06 -25.02 3.25
N ALA A 182 -16.14 -25.25 1.94
CA ALA A 182 -15.05 -25.87 1.17
C ALA A 182 -13.71 -25.10 1.24
N ASP A 183 -13.77 -23.78 1.40
CA ASP A 183 -12.61 -22.89 1.59
C ASP A 183 -11.97 -22.99 2.99
N HIS A 184 -12.53 -23.81 3.88
CA HIS A 184 -12.06 -24.05 5.25
C HIS A 184 -11.76 -25.52 5.54
N GLU A 185 -11.88 -26.42 4.54
CA GLU A 185 -11.76 -27.88 4.72
C GLU A 185 -10.40 -28.29 5.32
N GLN A 186 -9.34 -27.52 5.09
CA GLN A 186 -7.98 -27.82 5.56
C GLN A 186 -7.59 -27.12 6.87
N ARG A 187 -8.52 -26.47 7.58
CA ARG A 187 -8.21 -25.73 8.81
C ARG A 187 -8.15 -26.63 10.03
N SER A 188 -7.11 -26.45 10.85
CA SER A 188 -6.94 -27.19 12.12
C SER A 188 -7.83 -26.65 13.23
N ASN A 189 -8.22 -27.52 14.18
CA ASN A 189 -9.15 -27.20 15.26
C ASN A 189 -8.78 -25.97 16.11
N ASN A 190 -7.48 -25.69 16.27
CA ASN A 190 -6.95 -24.53 17.00
C ASN A 190 -7.18 -23.17 16.31
N THR A 191 -7.67 -23.15 15.06
CA THR A 191 -7.92 -21.91 14.30
C THR A 191 -9.38 -21.48 14.33
N CYS A 192 -10.32 -22.37 14.69
CA CYS A 192 -11.75 -22.11 14.60
C CYS A 192 -12.19 -20.92 15.48
N LEU A 193 -11.73 -20.89 16.72
CA LEU A 193 -12.07 -19.84 17.70
C LEU A 193 -11.38 -18.51 17.46
N GLN A 194 -10.44 -18.45 16.51
CA GLN A 194 -9.77 -17.20 16.15
C GLN A 194 -10.68 -16.32 15.28
N CYS A 195 -11.67 -16.92 14.61
CA CYS A 195 -12.64 -16.22 13.78
C CYS A 195 -14.07 -16.38 14.31
N HIS A 196 -14.46 -17.58 14.77
CA HIS A 196 -15.79 -17.85 15.32
C HIS A 196 -15.85 -17.56 16.83
N GLY A 197 -16.60 -16.53 17.22
CA GLY A 197 -16.94 -16.28 18.63
C GLY A 197 -18.13 -17.14 19.08
N GLN A 198 -18.16 -17.51 20.37
CA GLN A 198 -19.36 -18.10 20.98
C GLN A 198 -20.56 -17.16 20.78
N GLY A 199 -21.66 -17.71 20.26
CA GLY A 199 -22.96 -17.09 20.33
C GLY A 199 -23.55 -17.38 21.71
N GLY A 200 -24.05 -16.34 22.37
CA GLY A 200 -24.92 -16.50 23.52
C GLY A 200 -26.29 -17.03 23.10
#